data_AF-A0A953MBQ2-F1
#
_entry.id   AF-A0A953MBQ2-F1
#
_cell.length_a   1.000
_cell.length_b   1.000
_cell.length_c   1.000
_cell.angle_alpha   90.00
_cell.angle_beta   90.00
_cell.angle_gamma   90.00
#
_symmetry.space_group_name_H-M   'P 1'
#
loop_
_entity.id
_entity.type
_entity.pdbx_description
1 polymer ?
#
loop_
_entity_poly.entity_id
_entity_poly.type
_entity_poly.pdbx_seq_one_letter_code
_entity_poly.pdbx_strand_id
1 'polypeptide(L)'
;MKRTKYLLTLIFSVLLILPINAQMMHHKKDTTKTDDKQMMQGGMMGNGMMGNMMQNGMMGKGMMQNMMRGGMVMMNKNMPMQKYMMMIQKLPMMVQPLSLDESQTKQLSKMKTDFLKKKIDFQADIDKKKIDLENLLDNNASSNELRNAMLNIANTKIDMNISAYETAKKMKNVLNEQQKQTLKNMQMNQGMMGGGMMQNGMMQNSGDQHGVMDDDD
;
A
#
# COMPACT_ATOMS: atom_id res chain seq x y z
N MET A 1 -52.39 -20.87 -34.71
CA MET A 1 -52.76 -19.72 -33.85
C MET A 1 -51.44 -19.05 -33.42
N LYS A 2 -50.79 -18.22 -34.24
CA LYS A 2 -51.01 -16.78 -34.49
C LYS A 2 -51.07 -15.91 -33.22
N ARG A 3 -49.87 -15.49 -32.78
CA ARG A 3 -49.43 -14.12 -32.43
C ARG A 3 -50.34 -13.28 -31.52
N THR A 4 -49.88 -13.10 -30.28
CA THR A 4 -50.20 -11.96 -29.41
C THR A 4 -48.96 -11.67 -28.57
N LYS A 5 -48.39 -10.49 -28.44
CA LYS A 5 -48.46 -9.17 -29.08
C LYS A 5 -47.25 -8.44 -28.46
N TYR A 6 -46.25 -8.08 -29.25
CA TYR A 6 -45.27 -7.07 -28.88
C TYR A 6 -46.00 -5.75 -28.66
N LEU A 7 -45.89 -5.13 -27.48
CA LEU A 7 -46.11 -3.69 -27.23
C LEU A 7 -46.08 -3.42 -25.72
N LEU A 8 -44.93 -3.02 -25.18
CA LEU A 8 -44.83 -1.79 -24.38
C LEU A 8 -43.35 -1.48 -24.13
N THR A 9 -42.73 -0.88 -25.14
CA THR A 9 -41.53 -0.07 -24.99
C THR A 9 -41.93 1.15 -24.17
N LEU A 10 -41.48 1.26 -22.91
CA LEU A 10 -41.59 2.51 -22.16
C LEU A 10 -40.18 2.95 -21.73
N ILE A 11 -39.63 3.80 -22.60
CA ILE A 11 -38.41 4.58 -22.41
C ILE A 11 -38.69 5.55 -21.26
N PHE A 12 -38.14 5.29 -20.06
CA PHE A 12 -38.08 6.28 -19.00
C PHE A 12 -36.70 6.95 -19.03
N SER A 13 -36.50 7.80 -20.04
CA SER A 13 -35.42 8.78 -20.06
C SER A 13 -35.88 10.02 -19.30
N VAL A 14 -35.64 10.06 -17.99
CA VAL A 14 -35.67 11.31 -17.23
C VAL A 14 -34.24 11.80 -17.08
N LEU A 15 -33.88 12.73 -17.97
CA LEU A 15 -32.78 13.66 -17.79
C LEU A 15 -32.96 14.39 -16.45
N LEU A 16 -32.07 14.16 -15.49
CA LEU A 16 -31.83 15.12 -14.41
C LEU A 16 -30.67 16.01 -14.84
N ILE A 17 -31.04 17.15 -15.41
CA ILE A 17 -30.17 18.31 -15.64
C ILE A 17 -29.90 18.93 -14.27
N LEU A 18 -28.67 18.83 -13.77
CA LEU A 18 -28.23 19.68 -12.65
C LEU A 18 -27.60 20.96 -13.21
N PRO A 19 -27.93 22.14 -12.65
CA PRO A 19 -27.38 23.41 -13.08
C PRO A 19 -25.89 23.53 -12.73
N ILE A 20 -25.11 23.95 -13.73
CA ILE A 20 -23.75 24.48 -13.57
C ILE A 20 -23.90 25.97 -13.24
N ASN A 21 -23.58 26.37 -12.01
CA ASN A 21 -23.22 27.75 -11.67
C ASN A 21 -21.71 27.72 -11.32
N ALA A 22 -20.85 28.27 -12.19
CA ALA A 22 -20.39 29.67 -12.18
C ALA A 22 -19.58 29.97 -10.90
N GLN A 23 -18.25 29.90 -10.97
CA GLN A 23 -17.30 30.98 -11.30
C GLN A 23 -16.81 31.76 -10.07
N MET A 24 -15.49 31.95 -10.06
CA MET A 24 -14.72 33.04 -9.44
C MET A 24 -14.60 33.10 -7.92
N MET A 25 -13.42 32.72 -7.42
CA MET A 25 -12.51 33.75 -6.89
C MET A 25 -11.05 33.30 -6.96
N HIS A 26 -10.28 34.05 -7.75
CA HIS A 26 -8.83 34.12 -7.70
C HIS A 26 -8.41 34.75 -6.37
N HIS A 27 -7.48 34.12 -5.65
CA HIS A 27 -6.50 34.89 -4.89
C HIS A 27 -5.12 34.26 -5.06
N LYS A 28 -4.49 34.68 -6.16
CA LYS A 28 -3.04 34.73 -6.31
C LYS A 28 -2.60 36.02 -5.60
N LYS A 29 -1.65 35.94 -4.67
CA LYS A 29 -0.82 37.10 -4.33
C LYS A 29 0.63 36.66 -4.45
N ASP A 30 1.24 37.23 -5.48
CA ASP A 30 2.64 37.15 -5.80
C ASP A 30 3.48 37.94 -4.76
N THR A 31 4.64 37.37 -4.45
CA THR A 31 5.95 37.99 -4.21
C THR A 31 6.04 39.50 -3.96
N THR A 32 6.73 39.85 -2.87
CA THR A 32 7.66 40.99 -2.83
C THR A 32 8.97 40.57 -2.17
N LYS A 33 10.03 40.54 -2.98
CA LYS A 33 11.41 40.67 -2.52
C LYS A 33 11.66 42.15 -2.20
N THR A 34 12.34 42.41 -1.10
CA THR A 34 13.15 43.62 -0.91
C THR A 34 14.32 43.24 -0.02
N ASP A 35 15.51 43.36 -0.60
CA ASP A 35 16.79 43.45 0.09
C ASP A 35 16.80 44.67 1.03
N ASP A 36 17.36 44.53 2.23
CA ASP A 36 18.50 45.35 2.65
C ASP A 36 18.99 45.00 4.08
N LYS A 37 20.30 44.73 4.15
CA LYS A 37 21.30 45.22 5.12
C LYS A 37 21.16 44.99 6.63
N GLN A 38 22.27 44.43 7.16
CA GLN A 38 23.00 44.87 8.37
C GLN A 38 22.32 44.58 9.73
N MET A 39 22.97 44.22 10.84
CA MET A 39 24.37 44.18 11.26
C MET A 39 24.42 43.45 12.63
N MET A 40 25.65 43.10 13.06
CA MET A 40 26.10 42.76 14.43
C MET A 40 25.95 41.30 14.89
N GLN A 41 27.02 40.50 15.10
CA GLN A 41 28.26 40.66 15.88
C GLN A 41 28.10 40.26 17.35
N GLY A 42 29.00 39.36 17.79
CA GLY A 42 29.27 38.99 19.19
C GLY A 42 28.60 37.69 19.60
N GLY A 43 29.23 36.72 20.26
CA GLY A 43 30.56 36.54 20.85
C GLY A 43 30.50 35.16 21.52
N MET A 44 31.47 34.28 21.29
CA MET A 44 32.52 33.93 22.25
C MET A 44 32.05 33.40 23.63
N MET A 45 32.56 32.20 23.94
CA MET A 45 32.92 31.67 25.26
C MET A 45 31.83 31.27 26.26
N GLY A 46 31.90 30.00 26.68
CA GLY A 46 31.15 29.47 27.82
C GLY A 46 31.54 28.03 28.13
N ASN A 47 32.82 27.80 28.40
CA ASN A 47 33.36 26.55 28.92
C ASN A 47 33.02 26.46 30.43
N GLY A 48 32.40 25.39 30.91
CA GLY A 48 32.37 25.11 32.35
C GLY A 48 31.13 24.38 32.89
N MET A 49 31.39 23.22 33.52
CA MET A 49 30.64 22.65 34.64
C MET A 49 29.20 22.15 34.40
N MET A 50 29.10 20.88 34.02
CA MET A 50 28.07 20.00 34.60
C MET A 50 28.61 18.56 34.66
N GLY A 51 29.41 18.31 35.71
CA GLY A 51 29.75 16.97 36.15
C GLY A 51 28.59 16.32 36.91
N ASN A 52 28.56 14.99 36.88
CA ASN A 52 27.75 14.08 37.70
C ASN A 52 26.23 14.06 37.46
N MET A 53 25.78 13.31 36.44
CA MET A 53 24.49 12.59 36.47
C MET A 53 24.31 11.57 35.34
N MET A 54 25.27 10.67 35.10
CA MET A 54 25.05 9.49 34.23
C MET A 54 25.80 8.26 34.74
N GLN A 55 25.38 7.78 35.91
CA GLN A 55 25.80 6.49 36.45
C GLN A 55 24.53 5.72 36.83
N ASN A 56 23.78 5.29 35.81
CA ASN A 56 22.85 4.15 35.81
C ASN A 56 22.00 4.19 34.54
N GLY A 57 22.15 3.18 33.69
CA GLY A 57 21.32 3.04 32.49
C GLY A 57 22.06 2.50 31.28
N MET A 58 22.72 1.35 31.45
CA MET A 58 22.89 0.40 30.35
C MET A 58 21.51 0.08 29.75
N MET A 59 21.13 0.74 28.66
CA MET A 59 20.24 0.17 27.64
C MET A 59 20.38 0.99 26.35
N GLY A 60 20.86 0.32 25.32
CA GLY A 60 21.49 0.93 24.16
C GLY A 60 20.58 1.75 23.26
N LYS A 61 20.94 3.03 23.09
CA LYS A 61 20.53 3.90 21.98
C LYS A 61 20.93 3.40 20.57
N GLY A 62 21.49 2.18 20.45
CA GLY A 62 21.87 1.56 19.17
C GLY A 62 20.92 0.46 18.67
N MET A 63 19.93 0.00 19.46
CA MET A 63 19.07 -1.11 19.02
C MET A 63 17.83 -0.69 18.21
N MET A 64 17.31 0.54 18.38
CA MET A 64 16.16 0.98 17.58
C MET A 64 16.49 1.28 16.11
N GLN A 65 17.74 1.64 15.80
CA GLN A 65 18.13 2.01 14.44
C GLN A 65 18.34 0.79 13.52
N ASN A 66 18.65 -0.38 14.08
CA ASN A 66 18.77 -1.63 13.33
C ASN A 66 17.46 -2.42 13.21
N MET A 67 16.47 -2.19 14.08
CA MET A 67 15.14 -2.80 13.89
C MET A 67 14.34 -2.16 12.75
N MET A 68 14.54 -0.88 12.45
CA MET A 68 13.90 -0.25 11.29
C MET A 68 14.60 -0.55 9.96
N ARG A 69 15.86 -1.01 9.98
CA ARG A 69 16.64 -1.31 8.76
C ARG A 69 16.65 -2.80 8.39
N GLY A 70 16.35 -3.69 9.34
CA GLY A 70 16.26 -5.15 9.12
C GLY A 70 14.83 -5.73 9.08
N GLY A 71 13.80 -4.93 9.38
CA GLY A 71 12.42 -5.41 9.57
C GLY A 71 11.51 -5.45 8.33
N MET A 72 12.04 -5.30 7.12
CA MET A 72 11.23 -5.15 5.89
C MET A 72 11.31 -6.29 4.86
N VAL A 73 11.87 -7.46 5.19
CA VAL A 73 12.09 -8.53 4.18
C VAL A 73 11.55 -9.91 4.58
N MET A 74 10.51 -9.95 5.40
CA MET A 74 9.58 -11.09 5.41
C MET A 74 8.22 -10.59 4.95
N MET A 75 8.19 -9.99 3.75
CA MET A 75 6.93 -9.78 3.04
C MET A 75 6.31 -11.17 2.89
N ASN A 76 5.29 -11.41 3.71
CA ASN A 76 4.58 -12.67 3.86
C ASN A 76 4.20 -13.21 2.47
N LYS A 77 5.06 -14.06 1.88
CA LYS A 77 4.90 -14.64 0.53
C LYS A 77 3.59 -15.44 0.40
N ASN A 78 2.90 -15.68 1.52
CA ASN A 78 1.67 -16.45 1.63
C ASN A 78 0.40 -15.61 1.89
N MET A 79 0.33 -14.35 1.45
CA MET A 79 -0.96 -13.64 1.40
C MET A 79 -1.57 -13.76 -0.01
N PRO A 80 -2.25 -14.88 -0.35
CA PRO A 80 -2.76 -15.14 -1.71
C PRO A 80 -3.73 -14.06 -2.19
N MET A 81 -4.37 -13.33 -1.29
CA MET A 81 -5.30 -12.25 -1.62
C MET A 81 -4.64 -10.92 -1.96
N GLN A 82 -3.41 -10.67 -1.46
CA GLN A 82 -2.71 -9.41 -1.66
C GLN A 82 -2.40 -9.16 -3.15
N LYS A 83 -2.16 -10.23 -3.92
CA LYS A 83 -1.91 -10.13 -5.38
C LYS A 83 -3.07 -9.50 -6.14
N TYR A 84 -4.33 -9.73 -5.73
CA TYR A 84 -5.50 -9.15 -6.39
C TYR A 84 -5.62 -7.66 -6.09
N MET A 85 -5.37 -7.27 -4.83
CA MET A 85 -5.29 -5.86 -4.44
C MET A 85 -4.20 -5.12 -5.24
N MET A 86 -3.01 -5.73 -5.38
CA MET A 86 -1.92 -5.17 -6.18
C MET A 86 -2.31 -5.06 -7.66
N MET A 87 -2.98 -6.06 -8.23
CA MET A 87 -3.47 -6.01 -9.60
C MET A 87 -4.42 -4.83 -9.82
N ILE A 88 -5.39 -4.63 -8.92
CA ILE A 88 -6.33 -3.49 -9.00
C ILE A 88 -5.60 -2.15 -9.00
N GLN A 89 -4.57 -2.02 -8.16
CA GLN A 89 -3.81 -0.79 -8.05
C GLN A 89 -2.93 -0.54 -9.27
N LYS A 90 -2.21 -1.57 -9.74
CA LYS A 90 -1.11 -1.46 -10.70
C LYS A 90 -1.55 -1.60 -12.15
N LEU A 91 -2.53 -2.45 -12.45
CA LEU A 91 -2.90 -2.74 -13.84
C LEU A 91 -3.32 -1.49 -14.64
N PRO A 92 -4.09 -0.54 -14.11
CA PRO A 92 -4.41 0.70 -14.85
C PRO A 92 -3.18 1.56 -15.19
N MET A 93 -2.05 1.37 -14.50
CA MET A 93 -0.80 2.11 -14.72
C MET A 93 0.14 1.40 -15.71
N MET A 94 -0.22 0.20 -16.17
CA MET A 94 0.59 -0.60 -17.09
C MET A 94 0.34 -0.24 -18.56
N VAL A 95 0.06 1.03 -18.85
CA VAL A 95 -0.31 1.50 -20.20
C VAL A 95 0.75 1.15 -21.23
N GLN A 96 2.00 1.54 -21.01
CA GLN A 96 3.11 1.25 -21.92
C GLN A 96 3.46 -0.26 -21.98
N PRO A 97 3.72 -0.96 -20.85
CA PRO A 97 4.17 -2.36 -20.91
C PRO A 97 3.12 -3.34 -21.44
N LEU A 98 1.83 -2.99 -21.38
CA LEU A 98 0.75 -3.80 -21.97
C LEU A 98 0.16 -3.18 -23.23
N SER A 99 0.72 -2.06 -23.72
CA SER A 99 0.16 -1.31 -24.85
C SER A 99 -1.36 -1.13 -24.72
N LEU A 100 -1.83 -0.69 -23.55
CA LEU A 100 -3.24 -0.49 -23.28
C LEU A 100 -3.76 0.66 -24.12
N ASP A 101 -4.90 0.46 -24.78
CA ASP A 101 -5.58 1.56 -25.45
C ASP A 101 -6.32 2.47 -24.46
N GLU A 102 -6.83 3.59 -24.95
CA GLU A 102 -7.54 4.58 -24.13
C GLU A 102 -8.82 4.02 -23.49
N SER A 103 -9.55 3.16 -24.21
CA SER A 103 -10.78 2.53 -23.72
C SER A 103 -10.48 1.57 -22.57
N GLN A 104 -9.48 0.70 -22.74
CA GLN A 104 -9.00 -0.21 -21.70
C GLN A 104 -8.53 0.57 -20.47
N THR A 105 -7.74 1.62 -20.66
CA THR A 105 -7.21 2.45 -19.56
C THR A 105 -8.32 3.13 -18.77
N LYS A 106 -9.34 3.68 -19.45
CA LYS A 106 -10.51 4.29 -18.80
C LYS A 106 -11.32 3.24 -18.03
N GLN A 107 -11.61 2.08 -18.63
CA GLN A 107 -12.36 1.01 -17.99
C GLN A 107 -11.64 0.47 -16.73
N LEU A 108 -10.34 0.24 -16.81
CA LEU A 108 -9.51 -0.20 -15.70
C LEU A 108 -9.46 0.85 -14.58
N SER A 109 -9.31 2.14 -14.92
CA SER A 109 -9.31 3.23 -13.94
C SER A 109 -10.66 3.39 -13.23
N LYS A 110 -11.76 3.22 -13.97
CA LYS A 110 -13.11 3.20 -13.39
C LYS A 110 -13.29 2.05 -12.41
N MET A 111 -12.94 0.83 -12.80
CA MET A 111 -13.03 -0.34 -11.91
C MET A 111 -12.16 -0.18 -10.65
N LYS A 112 -10.96 0.41 -10.77
CA LYS A 112 -10.12 0.73 -9.61
C LYS A 112 -10.83 1.69 -8.67
N THR A 113 -11.40 2.77 -9.21
CA THR A 113 -12.11 3.78 -8.43
C THR A 113 -13.33 3.19 -7.73
N ASP A 114 -14.15 2.42 -8.44
CA ASP A 114 -15.34 1.77 -7.88
C ASP A 114 -14.97 0.79 -6.76
N PHE A 115 -13.89 0.02 -6.93
CA PHE A 115 -13.40 -0.86 -5.88
C PHE A 115 -12.84 -0.09 -4.67
N LEU A 116 -12.11 1.01 -4.88
CA LEU A 116 -11.57 1.82 -3.79
C LEU A 116 -12.68 2.44 -2.94
N LYS A 117 -13.80 2.85 -3.55
CA LYS A 117 -15.01 3.29 -2.82
C LYS A 117 -15.54 2.15 -1.93
N LYS A 118 -15.78 0.98 -2.50
CA LYS A 118 -16.24 -0.20 -1.73
C LYS A 118 -15.27 -0.57 -0.61
N LYS A 119 -13.95 -0.47 -0.86
CA LYS A 119 -12.93 -0.74 0.15
C LYS A 119 -13.05 0.21 1.35
N ILE A 120 -13.33 1.49 1.09
CA ILE A 120 -13.58 2.47 2.15
C ILE A 120 -14.82 2.06 2.95
N ASP A 121 -15.90 1.68 2.28
CA ASP A 121 -17.14 1.22 2.93
C ASP A 121 -16.90 -0.03 3.80
N PHE A 122 -16.16 -1.03 3.29
CA PHE A 122 -15.78 -2.21 4.06
C PHE A 122 -14.93 -1.86 5.29
N GLN A 123 -14.00 -0.91 5.15
CA GLN A 123 -13.14 -0.50 6.25
C GLN A 123 -13.96 0.20 7.35
N ALA A 124 -14.88 1.08 6.95
CA ALA A 124 -15.79 1.75 7.88
C ALA A 124 -16.68 0.74 8.62
N ASP A 125 -17.23 -0.26 7.93
CA ASP A 125 -18.03 -1.33 8.55
C ASP A 125 -17.20 -2.19 9.52
N ILE A 126 -15.96 -2.53 9.17
CA ILE A 126 -15.03 -3.23 10.07
C ILE A 126 -14.79 -2.40 11.34
N ASP A 127 -14.53 -1.10 11.19
CA ASP A 127 -14.19 -0.25 12.32
C ASP A 127 -15.40 -0.03 13.24
N LYS A 128 -16.61 0.10 12.68
CA LYS A 128 -17.85 0.08 13.46
C LYS A 128 -18.00 -1.22 14.26
N LYS A 129 -17.82 -2.38 13.62
CA LYS A 129 -17.92 -3.69 14.29
C LYS A 129 -16.85 -3.91 15.35
N LYS A 130 -15.67 -3.29 15.22
CA LYS A 130 -14.64 -3.30 16.28
C LYS A 130 -15.07 -2.48 17.48
N ILE A 131 -15.64 -1.30 17.29
CA ILE A 131 -16.21 -0.49 18.38
C ILE A 131 -17.29 -1.30 19.11
N ASP A 132 -18.17 -1.97 18.36
CA ASP A 132 -19.18 -2.85 18.96
C ASP A 132 -18.55 -4.01 19.75
N LEU A 133 -17.47 -4.61 19.26
CA LEU A 133 -16.72 -5.65 19.97
C LEU A 133 -16.04 -5.12 21.24
N GLU A 134 -15.43 -3.93 21.20
CA GLU A 134 -14.83 -3.26 22.36
C GLU A 134 -15.89 -3.02 23.44
N ASN A 135 -17.06 -2.49 23.06
CA ASN A 135 -18.19 -2.33 23.97
C ASN A 135 -18.64 -3.66 24.60
N LEU A 136 -18.66 -4.77 23.84
CA LEU A 136 -19.00 -6.09 24.40
C LEU A 136 -17.95 -6.57 25.42
N LEU A 137 -16.66 -6.30 25.19
CA LEU A 137 -15.59 -6.63 26.12
C LEU A 137 -15.72 -5.82 27.42
N ASP A 138 -15.98 -4.52 27.32
CA ASP A 138 -16.13 -3.63 28.48
C ASP A 138 -17.32 -3.99 29.36
N ASN A 139 -18.37 -4.58 28.77
CA ASN A 139 -19.59 -4.99 29.46
C ASN A 139 -19.60 -6.46 29.91
N ASN A 140 -18.45 -7.16 29.88
CA ASN A 140 -18.34 -8.58 30.24
C ASN A 140 -19.32 -9.49 29.49
N ALA A 141 -19.50 -9.26 28.19
CA ALA A 141 -20.37 -10.09 27.35
C ALA A 141 -19.95 -11.57 27.36
N SER A 142 -20.90 -12.46 27.07
CA SER A 142 -20.64 -13.89 27.01
C SER A 142 -19.66 -14.25 25.88
N SER A 143 -18.95 -15.37 26.04
CA SER A 143 -18.04 -15.89 25.00
C SER A 143 -18.72 -16.09 23.65
N ASN A 144 -20.02 -16.39 23.63
CA ASN A 144 -20.79 -16.55 22.40
C ASN A 144 -21.02 -15.21 21.68
N GLU A 145 -21.32 -14.14 22.42
CA GLU A 145 -21.49 -12.80 21.85
C GLU A 145 -20.17 -12.28 21.28
N LEU A 146 -19.07 -12.44 22.02
CA LEU A 146 -17.73 -12.09 21.55
C LEU A 146 -17.36 -12.86 20.28
N ARG A 147 -17.62 -14.17 20.26
CA ARG A 147 -17.38 -15.01 19.08
C ARG A 147 -18.17 -14.52 17.86
N ASN A 148 -19.46 -14.22 18.05
CA ASN A 148 -20.32 -13.72 16.96
C ASN A 148 -19.82 -12.37 16.43
N ALA A 149 -19.43 -11.44 17.30
CA ALA A 149 -18.86 -10.16 16.90
C ALA A 149 -17.55 -10.33 16.11
N MET A 150 -16.64 -11.20 16.57
CA MET A 150 -15.41 -11.53 15.85
C MET A 150 -15.68 -12.17 14.49
N LEU A 151 -16.65 -13.08 14.39
CA LEU A 151 -17.08 -13.68 13.12
C LEU A 151 -17.64 -12.64 12.15
N ASN A 152 -18.43 -11.68 12.64
CA ASN A 152 -18.95 -10.60 11.81
C ASN A 152 -17.84 -9.73 11.22
N ILE A 153 -16.79 -9.42 12.00
CA ILE A 153 -15.60 -8.72 11.50
C ILE A 153 -14.86 -9.57 10.45
N ALA A 154 -14.68 -10.86 10.73
CA ALA A 154 -14.01 -11.78 9.81
C ALA A 154 -14.76 -11.89 8.47
N ASN A 155 -16.09 -11.98 8.51
CA ASN A 155 -16.95 -12.03 7.32
C ASN A 155 -16.79 -10.76 6.46
N THR A 156 -16.81 -9.56 7.04
CA THR A 156 -16.57 -8.33 6.26
C THR A 156 -15.19 -8.32 5.60
N LYS A 157 -14.14 -8.83 6.29
CA LYS A 157 -12.80 -8.96 5.69
C LYS A 157 -12.78 -9.96 4.53
N ILE A 158 -13.51 -11.06 4.65
CA ILE A 158 -13.66 -12.07 3.58
C ILE A 158 -14.38 -11.43 2.39
N ASP A 159 -15.47 -10.71 2.60
CA ASP A 159 -16.24 -10.03 1.54
C ASP A 159 -15.40 -9.00 0.80
N MET A 160 -14.59 -8.22 1.52
CA MET A 160 -13.63 -7.29 0.93
C MET A 160 -12.62 -8.02 0.03
N ASN A 161 -12.09 -9.15 0.48
CA ASN A 161 -11.13 -9.95 -0.28
C ASN A 161 -11.77 -10.59 -1.53
N ILE A 162 -12.99 -11.12 -1.42
CA ILE A 162 -13.77 -11.64 -2.56
C ILE A 162 -14.01 -10.51 -3.57
N SER A 163 -14.41 -9.32 -3.11
CA SER A 163 -14.61 -8.16 -3.98
C SER A 163 -13.33 -7.77 -4.73
N ALA A 164 -12.16 -7.88 -4.08
CA ALA A 164 -10.88 -7.64 -4.73
C ALA A 164 -10.57 -8.71 -5.79
N TYR A 165 -10.79 -9.99 -5.48
CA TYR A 165 -10.63 -11.08 -6.44
C TYR A 165 -11.49 -10.88 -7.69
N GLU A 166 -12.78 -10.59 -7.50
CA GLU A 166 -13.73 -10.40 -8.60
C GLU A 166 -13.39 -9.18 -9.45
N THR A 167 -13.00 -8.08 -8.81
CA THR A 167 -12.59 -6.86 -9.51
C THR A 167 -11.33 -7.12 -10.33
N ALA A 168 -10.31 -7.76 -9.74
CA ALA A 168 -9.09 -8.13 -10.45
C ALA A 168 -9.38 -9.07 -11.63
N LYS A 169 -10.29 -10.04 -11.47
CA LYS A 169 -10.75 -10.92 -12.55
C LYS A 169 -11.41 -10.13 -13.69
N LYS A 170 -12.32 -9.20 -13.37
CA LYS A 170 -12.97 -8.33 -14.37
C LYS A 170 -11.95 -7.46 -15.10
N MET A 171 -11.01 -6.87 -14.37
CA MET A 171 -9.92 -6.10 -14.94
C MET A 171 -9.04 -6.92 -15.89
N LYS A 172 -8.67 -8.16 -15.52
CA LYS A 172 -7.92 -9.05 -16.41
C LYS A 172 -8.70 -9.40 -17.68
N ASN A 173 -10.02 -9.44 -17.63
CA ASN A 173 -10.87 -9.73 -18.79
C ASN A 173 -10.99 -8.56 -19.78
N VAL A 174 -10.62 -7.33 -19.39
CA VAL A 174 -10.52 -6.19 -20.31
C VAL A 174 -9.31 -6.32 -21.25
N LEU A 175 -8.31 -7.11 -20.85
CA LEU A 175 -7.11 -7.36 -21.65
C LEU A 175 -7.40 -8.37 -22.76
N ASN A 176 -6.73 -8.22 -23.90
CA ASN A 176 -6.68 -9.26 -24.93
C ASN A 176 -5.68 -10.38 -24.55
N GLU A 177 -5.63 -11.45 -25.34
CA GLU A 177 -4.78 -12.61 -25.02
C GLU A 177 -3.28 -12.28 -25.02
N GLN A 178 -2.81 -11.44 -25.94
CA GLN A 178 -1.41 -11.01 -25.98
C GLN A 178 -1.04 -10.24 -24.71
N GLN A 179 -1.87 -9.29 -24.29
CA GLN A 179 -1.70 -8.52 -23.07
C GLN A 179 -1.73 -9.40 -21.81
N LYS A 180 -2.63 -10.39 -21.75
CA LYS A 180 -2.68 -11.36 -20.65
C LYS A 180 -1.39 -12.18 -20.56
N GLN A 181 -0.82 -12.57 -21.71
CA GLN A 181 0.44 -13.31 -21.75
C GLN A 181 1.62 -12.43 -21.29
N THR A 182 1.70 -11.18 -21.76
CA THR A 182 2.71 -10.22 -21.29
C THR A 182 2.61 -9.99 -19.79
N LEU A 183 1.39 -9.81 -19.26
CA LEU A 183 1.14 -9.67 -17.83
C LEU A 183 1.60 -10.91 -17.03
N LYS A 184 1.32 -12.12 -17.53
CA LYS A 184 1.75 -13.38 -16.91
C LYS A 184 3.28 -13.50 -16.88
N ASN A 185 3.96 -13.17 -17.97
CA ASN A 185 5.42 -13.20 -18.06
C ASN A 185 6.06 -12.21 -17.08
N MET A 186 5.50 -11.00 -16.95
CA MET A 186 5.95 -10.02 -15.96
C MET A 186 5.82 -10.55 -14.52
N GLN A 187 4.70 -11.21 -14.20
CA GLN A 187 4.48 -11.79 -12.87
C GLN A 187 5.47 -12.92 -12.55
N MET A 188 5.82 -13.75 -13.53
CA MET A 188 6.82 -14.82 -13.37
C MET A 188 8.22 -14.25 -13.13
N ASN A 189 8.62 -13.25 -13.93
CA ASN A 189 9.95 -12.64 -13.81
C ASN A 189 10.12 -11.88 -12.50
N GLN A 190 9.06 -11.23 -12.01
CA GLN A 190 9.09 -10.50 -10.73
C GLN A 190 9.12 -11.46 -9.53
N GLY A 191 8.58 -12.67 -9.66
CA GLY A 191 8.67 -13.73 -8.64
C GLY A 191 10.06 -14.36 -8.51
N MET A 192 10.86 -14.37 -9.59
CA MET A 192 12.23 -14.92 -9.56
C MET A 192 13.29 -13.97 -9.00
N MET A 193 13.04 -12.66 -8.97
CA MET A 193 13.99 -11.70 -8.36
C MET A 193 13.89 -11.62 -6.82
N GLY A 194 12.87 -12.24 -6.20
CA GLY A 194 12.66 -12.21 -4.75
C GLY A 194 13.18 -13.43 -3.99
N GLY A 195 14.04 -14.26 -4.58
CA GLY A 195 14.38 -15.57 -3.98
C GLY A 195 15.67 -16.25 -4.44
N GLY A 196 16.59 -15.58 -5.12
CA GLY A 196 17.82 -16.25 -5.55
C GLY A 196 18.89 -15.27 -5.98
N MET A 197 19.70 -14.80 -5.02
CA MET A 197 21.01 -14.18 -5.27
C MET A 197 21.78 -14.01 -3.93
N MET A 198 22.00 -15.12 -3.21
CA MET A 198 22.97 -15.18 -2.08
C MET A 198 23.59 -16.58 -1.96
N GLN A 199 23.90 -17.24 -3.06
CA GLN A 199 24.59 -18.53 -3.01
C GLN A 199 25.46 -18.72 -4.25
N ASN A 200 26.42 -17.81 -4.46
CA ASN A 200 27.59 -18.06 -5.32
C ASN A 200 28.61 -16.94 -5.15
N GLY A 201 29.20 -16.83 -3.96
CA GLY A 201 30.17 -15.76 -3.71
C GLY A 201 30.99 -15.86 -2.45
N MET A 202 31.32 -17.07 -1.95
CA MET A 202 32.44 -17.26 -1.02
C MET A 202 33.01 -18.66 -1.21
N MET A 203 33.57 -18.91 -2.40
CA MET A 203 34.50 -20.01 -2.61
C MET A 203 35.64 -19.46 -3.45
N GLN A 204 36.46 -18.60 -2.84
CA GLN A 204 37.80 -18.35 -3.31
C GLN A 204 38.63 -17.61 -2.26
N ASN A 205 39.74 -18.25 -1.94
CA ASN A 205 41.03 -17.63 -1.69
C ASN A 205 41.35 -17.16 -0.26
N SER A 206 42.00 -18.06 0.49
CA SER A 206 43.14 -17.71 1.34
C SER A 206 43.99 -18.98 1.52
N GLY A 207 44.62 -19.41 0.44
CA GLY A 207 45.91 -20.07 0.52
C GLY A 207 46.96 -18.98 0.36
N ASP A 208 47.65 -18.66 1.46
CA ASP A 208 48.93 -17.95 1.56
C ASP A 208 49.41 -18.34 2.98
N GLN A 209 50.31 -19.30 3.21
CA GLN A 209 51.75 -19.31 2.88
C GLN A 209 52.43 -17.96 3.09
N HIS A 210 52.88 -17.72 4.33
CA HIS A 210 54.07 -16.96 4.78
C HIS A 210 53.97 -16.89 6.31
N GLY A 211 54.97 -17.09 7.14
CA GLY A 211 56.39 -17.33 6.94
C GLY A 211 57.01 -17.60 8.32
N VAL A 212 58.14 -18.29 8.28
CA VAL A 212 59.14 -18.41 9.33
C VAL A 212 59.34 -17.09 10.08
N MET A 213 59.38 -17.12 11.41
CA MET A 213 60.42 -16.44 12.16
C MET A 213 60.60 -17.08 13.52
N ASP A 214 61.85 -17.49 13.70
CA ASP A 214 62.48 -18.08 14.86
C ASP A 214 62.53 -17.12 16.07
N ASP A 215 63.08 -17.70 17.14
CA ASP A 215 63.92 -17.05 18.16
C ASP A 215 63.28 -16.57 19.48
N ASP A 216 63.61 -17.37 20.50
CA ASP A 216 64.39 -16.99 21.69
C ASP A 216 63.71 -16.88 23.08
N ASP A 217 64.39 -17.62 23.99
CA ASP A 217 64.43 -17.63 25.47
C ASP A 217 63.26 -18.17 26.32
#